data_AF-A0A925UXB1-F1
#
_entry.id   AF-A0A925UXB1-F1
#
_cell.length_a   1.000
_cell.length_b   1.000
_cell.length_c   1.000
_cell.angle_alpha   90.00
_cell.angle_beta   90.00
_cell.angle_gamma   90.00
#
_symmetry.space_group_name_H-M   'P 1'
#
loop_
_entity.id
_entity.type
_entity.pdbx_description
1 polymer ?
#
loop_
_entity_poly.entity_id
_entity_poly.type
_entity_poly.pdbx_seq_one_letter_code
_entity_poly.pdbx_strand_id
1 'polypeptide(L)'
;RDLLADLERVAKHLGLSVQPAALGDNVSGLLVVENGRGMIGFSDEHPITRQRFTIAHEIGHFVMHLSNGSLFIDRDFSAVYRRDKKSETGEQLREIEANSFAAALLMPESLVKLEMSSLNFDWGEEHALRVLADKFQVSTQAMSLRLAKLGLLHSFDDPVRDL
;
A
#
# COMPACT_ATOMS: atom_id res chain seq x y z
N ARG A 1 19.30 -3.85 2.47
CA ARG A 1 18.21 -3.57 3.43
C ARG A 1 17.08 -4.50 3.05
N ASP A 2 16.61 -5.34 3.96
CA ASP A 2 15.41 -6.16 3.72
C ASP A 2 14.21 -5.22 3.63
N LEU A 3 13.60 -5.13 2.45
CA LEU A 3 12.52 -4.19 2.16
C LEU A 3 11.15 -4.68 2.65
N LEU A 4 11.04 -5.98 3.01
CA LEU A 4 9.83 -6.57 3.56
C LEU A 4 9.83 -6.52 5.08
N ALA A 5 11.00 -6.63 5.73
CA ALA A 5 11.13 -6.67 7.19
C ALA A 5 10.35 -5.55 7.93
N ASP A 6 10.32 -4.33 7.38
CA ASP A 6 9.56 -3.22 7.98
C ASP A 6 8.03 -3.48 7.93
N LEU A 7 7.52 -4.05 6.84
CA LEU A 7 6.11 -4.43 6.70
C LEU A 7 5.77 -5.67 7.54
N GLU A 8 6.66 -6.65 7.59
CA GLU A 8 6.51 -7.84 8.45
C GLU A 8 6.44 -7.45 9.92
N ARG A 9 7.25 -6.47 10.34
CA ARG A 9 7.18 -5.90 11.68
C ARG A 9 5.84 -5.23 11.94
N VAL A 10 5.33 -4.42 11.01
CA VAL A 10 4.00 -3.79 11.15
C VAL A 10 2.91 -4.86 11.27
N ALA A 11 2.90 -5.84 10.36
CA ALA A 11 1.95 -6.95 10.37
C ALA A 11 2.00 -7.73 11.70
N LYS A 12 3.20 -8.04 12.18
CA LYS A 12 3.40 -8.75 13.46
C LYS A 12 2.83 -7.99 14.65
N HIS A 13 2.98 -6.66 14.71
CA HIS A 13 2.37 -5.84 15.77
C HIS A 13 0.83 -5.87 15.73
N LEU A 14 0.26 -6.16 14.56
CA LEU A 14 -1.18 -6.31 14.36
C LEU A 14 -1.69 -7.75 14.57
N GLY A 15 -0.81 -8.68 14.98
CA GLY A 15 -1.16 -10.10 15.13
C GLY A 15 -1.25 -10.88 13.80
N LEU A 16 -0.65 -10.35 12.74
CA LEU A 16 -0.58 -10.97 11.42
C LEU A 16 0.80 -11.56 11.15
N SER A 17 0.85 -12.69 10.45
CA SER A 17 2.08 -13.20 9.82
C SER A 17 2.07 -12.92 8.33
N VAL A 18 3.24 -12.69 7.73
CA VAL A 18 3.40 -12.50 6.28
C VAL A 18 4.18 -13.68 5.72
N GLN A 19 3.67 -14.31 4.66
CA GLN A 19 4.31 -15.49 4.05
C GLN A 19 4.15 -15.47 2.51
N PRO A 20 5.14 -15.95 1.76
CA PRO A 20 4.95 -16.28 0.35
C PRO A 20 3.82 -17.31 0.17
N ALA A 21 3.05 -17.17 -0.90
CA ALA A 21 1.96 -18.06 -1.24
C ALA A 21 1.84 -18.26 -2.76
N ALA A 22 1.56 -19.50 -3.18
CA ALA A 22 1.27 -19.82 -4.57
C ALA A 22 -0.18 -19.42 -4.90
N LEU A 23 -0.36 -18.17 -5.35
CA LEU A 23 -1.68 -17.55 -5.58
C LEU A 23 -2.16 -17.64 -7.04
N GLY A 24 -1.28 -18.04 -7.95
CA GLY A 24 -1.53 -18.02 -9.41
C GLY A 24 -1.58 -16.61 -9.98
N ASP A 25 -1.73 -16.50 -11.30
CA ASP A 25 -1.48 -15.24 -12.03
C ASP A 25 -2.48 -14.10 -11.74
N ASN A 26 -3.67 -14.45 -11.23
CA ASN A 26 -4.78 -13.50 -11.06
C ASN A 26 -4.96 -13.03 -9.61
N VAL A 27 -4.09 -13.44 -8.68
CA VAL A 27 -4.23 -13.08 -7.26
C VAL A 27 -2.89 -12.59 -6.75
N SER A 28 -2.84 -11.31 -6.39
CA SER A 28 -1.59 -10.70 -5.95
C SER A 28 -1.34 -10.85 -4.44
N GLY A 29 -2.39 -11.04 -3.65
CA GLY A 29 -2.37 -11.14 -2.20
C GLY A 29 -3.56 -11.93 -1.65
N LEU A 30 -3.42 -12.39 -0.42
CA LEU A 30 -4.47 -13.10 0.32
C LEU A 30 -4.42 -12.66 1.78
N LEU A 31 -5.57 -12.41 2.39
CA LEU A 31 -5.69 -12.19 3.83
C LEU A 31 -6.64 -13.20 4.45
N VAL A 32 -6.13 -14.01 5.36
CA VAL A 32 -6.90 -14.98 6.15
C VAL A 32 -6.86 -14.55 7.60
N VAL A 33 -8.01 -14.37 8.24
CA VAL A 33 -8.10 -13.95 9.65
C VAL A 33 -9.03 -14.89 10.39
N GLU A 34 -8.58 -15.42 11.52
CA GLU A 34 -9.34 -16.28 12.42
C GLU A 34 -9.03 -15.91 13.88
N ASN A 35 -10.07 -15.65 14.69
CA ASN A 35 -9.94 -15.36 16.12
C ASN A 35 -8.94 -14.22 16.47
N GLY A 36 -8.88 -13.17 15.64
CA GLY A 36 -8.00 -12.02 15.86
C GLY A 36 -6.52 -12.27 15.53
N ARG A 37 -6.19 -13.42 14.94
CA ARG A 37 -4.89 -13.70 14.32
C ARG A 37 -5.08 -13.88 12.84
N GLY A 38 -4.09 -13.52 12.04
CA GLY A 38 -4.23 -13.66 10.60
C GLY A 38 -2.92 -13.88 9.87
N MET A 39 -3.05 -14.17 8.59
CA MET A 39 -1.94 -14.40 7.68
C MET A 39 -2.18 -13.62 6.40
N ILE A 40 -1.14 -12.91 5.98
CA ILE A 40 -1.04 -12.27 4.68
C ILE A 40 -0.20 -13.18 3.78
N GLY A 41 -0.80 -13.67 2.71
CA GLY A 41 -0.12 -14.34 1.60
C GLY A 41 0.22 -13.33 0.50
N PHE A 42 1.39 -13.46 -0.12
CA PHE A 42 1.76 -12.70 -1.31
C PHE A 42 2.51 -13.58 -2.32
N SER A 43 2.46 -13.26 -3.60
CA SER A 43 3.28 -13.95 -4.60
C SER A 43 4.72 -13.43 -4.57
N ASP A 44 5.67 -14.30 -4.29
CA ASP A 44 7.12 -14.02 -4.28
C ASP A 44 7.73 -13.94 -5.69
N GLU A 45 6.98 -14.35 -6.72
CA GLU A 45 7.34 -14.19 -8.14
C GLU A 45 7.19 -12.74 -8.62
N HIS A 46 6.40 -11.93 -7.91
CA HIS A 46 6.21 -10.53 -8.26
C HIS A 46 7.44 -9.66 -7.94
N PRO A 47 7.67 -8.55 -8.67
CA PRO A 47 8.71 -7.59 -8.30
C PRO A 47 8.53 -7.06 -6.87
N ILE A 48 9.64 -6.76 -6.18
CA ILE A 48 9.63 -6.35 -4.76
C ILE A 48 8.71 -5.16 -4.48
N THR A 49 8.61 -4.20 -5.40
CA THR A 49 7.70 -3.04 -5.28
C THR A 49 6.23 -3.46 -5.23
N ARG A 50 5.85 -4.49 -6.00
CA ARG A 50 4.51 -5.08 -6.01
C ARG A 50 4.27 -5.93 -4.76
N GLN A 51 5.23 -6.73 -4.33
CA GLN A 51 5.14 -7.49 -3.08
C GLN A 51 4.86 -6.56 -1.88
N ARG A 52 5.65 -5.48 -1.75
CA ARG A 52 5.47 -4.47 -0.70
C ARG A 52 4.09 -3.82 -0.75
N PHE A 53 3.63 -3.46 -1.94
CA PHE A 53 2.31 -2.87 -2.12
C PHE A 53 1.19 -3.83 -1.75
N THR A 54 1.26 -5.10 -2.19
CA THR A 54 0.33 -6.15 -1.77
C THR A 54 0.27 -6.27 -0.25
N ILE A 55 1.41 -6.43 0.41
CA ILE A 55 1.43 -6.62 1.88
C ILE A 55 0.84 -5.41 2.58
N ALA A 56 1.22 -4.20 2.17
CA ALA A 56 0.67 -2.96 2.73
C ALA A 56 -0.84 -2.80 2.47
N HIS A 57 -1.32 -3.28 1.32
CA HIS A 57 -2.74 -3.31 0.96
C HIS A 57 -3.52 -4.28 1.87
N GLU A 58 -3.03 -5.49 2.09
CA GLU A 58 -3.69 -6.45 3.01
C GLU A 58 -3.67 -5.97 4.47
N ILE A 59 -2.60 -5.30 4.91
CA ILE A 59 -2.57 -4.62 6.22
C ILE A 59 -3.69 -3.56 6.27
N GLY A 60 -3.86 -2.78 5.20
CA GLY A 60 -4.95 -1.80 5.08
C GLY A 60 -6.32 -2.45 5.18
N HIS A 61 -6.52 -3.61 4.53
CA HIS A 61 -7.76 -4.37 4.69
C HIS A 61 -8.02 -4.78 6.13
N PHE A 62 -7.01 -5.34 6.80
CA PHE A 62 -7.13 -5.74 8.19
C PHE A 62 -7.51 -4.57 9.11
N VAL A 63 -6.74 -3.47 9.05
CA VAL A 63 -6.90 -2.32 9.96
C VAL A 63 -8.20 -1.57 9.70
N MET A 64 -8.56 -1.36 8.44
CA MET A 64 -9.70 -0.49 8.11
C MET A 64 -11.04 -1.24 8.13
N HIS A 65 -11.04 -2.55 7.94
CA HIS A 65 -12.28 -3.30 7.66
C HIS A 65 -12.51 -4.51 8.57
N LEU A 66 -11.47 -5.01 9.27
CA LEU A 66 -11.58 -6.23 10.08
C LEU A 66 -11.27 -6.01 11.57
N SER A 67 -10.38 -5.08 11.93
CA SER A 67 -9.90 -4.94 13.32
C SER A 67 -10.92 -4.33 14.30
N ASN A 68 -11.96 -3.65 13.81
CA ASN A 68 -12.89 -2.89 14.65
C ASN A 68 -14.18 -3.64 15.07
N GLY A 69 -14.25 -4.97 14.92
CA GLY A 69 -15.31 -5.75 15.55
C GLY A 69 -16.74 -5.42 15.09
N SER A 70 -16.92 -4.80 13.92
CA SER A 70 -18.18 -4.91 13.19
C SER A 70 -18.28 -6.35 12.69
N LEU A 71 -18.78 -7.18 13.60
CA LEU A 71 -19.38 -8.48 13.41
C LEU A 71 -20.15 -8.52 12.08
N PHE A 72 -19.47 -8.88 10.99
CA PHE A 72 -20.04 -9.83 10.06
C PHE A 72 -19.80 -11.21 10.68
N ILE A 73 -20.52 -11.49 11.78
CA ILE A 73 -20.93 -12.87 12.03
C ILE A 73 -21.99 -13.13 10.98
N ASP A 74 -21.56 -13.57 9.81
CA ASP A 74 -22.21 -14.78 9.33
C ASP A 74 -21.51 -15.92 10.05
N ARG A 75 -22.30 -16.80 10.65
CA ARG A 75 -21.83 -17.76 11.66
C ARG A 75 -21.17 -18.99 11.03
N ASP A 76 -20.58 -18.81 9.84
CA ASP A 76 -19.84 -19.78 9.06
C ASP A 76 -18.68 -19.04 8.35
N PHE A 77 -17.44 -19.36 8.73
CA PHE A 77 -16.22 -19.20 7.90
C PHE A 77 -16.06 -17.89 7.09
N SER A 78 -15.28 -16.91 7.58
CA SER A 78 -14.80 -15.80 6.73
C SER A 78 -13.34 -15.97 6.29
N ALA A 79 -13.08 -16.96 5.42
CA ALA A 79 -11.89 -16.89 4.57
C ALA A 79 -12.18 -15.87 3.47
N VAL A 80 -11.60 -14.67 3.54
CA VAL A 80 -11.77 -13.66 2.47
C VAL A 80 -10.85 -14.05 1.30
N TYR A 81 -11.36 -14.93 0.43
CA TYR A 81 -10.75 -15.20 -0.88
C TYR A 81 -11.16 -14.10 -1.85
N ARG A 82 -10.32 -13.07 -2.03
CA ARG A 82 -10.56 -12.10 -3.11
C ARG A 82 -10.03 -12.64 -4.43
N ARG A 83 -10.93 -13.25 -5.18
CA ARG A 83 -10.77 -13.49 -6.62
C ARG A 83 -11.36 -12.28 -7.32
N ASP A 84 -10.56 -11.55 -8.09
CA ASP A 84 -10.98 -10.42 -8.92
C ASP A 84 -12.28 -10.76 -9.67
N LYS A 85 -13.45 -10.32 -9.17
CA LYS A 85 -14.71 -10.19 -9.94
C LYS A 85 -15.90 -9.67 -9.10
N LYS A 86 -16.19 -8.39 -9.33
CA LYS A 86 -17.52 -7.77 -9.54
C LYS A 86 -18.67 -8.16 -8.59
N SER A 87 -18.90 -7.37 -7.54
CA SER A 87 -20.22 -6.77 -7.20
C SER A 87 -20.05 -5.57 -6.26
N GLU A 88 -21.00 -4.63 -6.30
CA GLU A 88 -21.33 -3.64 -5.26
C GLU A 88 -20.32 -2.53 -4.91
N THR A 89 -20.80 -1.28 -4.97
CA THR A 89 -20.09 -0.03 -4.62
C THR A 89 -19.30 -0.10 -3.30
N GLY A 90 -19.76 -0.87 -2.33
CA GLY A 90 -19.10 -1.08 -1.04
C GLY A 90 -17.76 -1.82 -1.16
N GLU A 91 -17.63 -2.84 -2.01
CA GLU A 91 -16.35 -3.51 -2.23
C GLU A 91 -15.34 -2.56 -2.88
N GLN A 92 -15.78 -1.81 -3.89
CA GLN A 92 -14.95 -0.82 -4.55
C GLN A 92 -14.42 0.26 -3.60
N LEU A 93 -15.26 0.73 -2.66
CA LEU A 93 -14.82 1.68 -1.63
C LEU A 93 -13.74 1.08 -0.72
N ARG A 94 -13.90 -0.17 -0.27
CA ARG A 94 -12.90 -0.86 0.56
C ARG A 94 -11.55 -1.02 -0.17
N GLU A 95 -11.58 -1.33 -1.46
CA GLU A 95 -10.37 -1.40 -2.29
C GLU A 95 -9.67 -0.03 -2.40
N ILE A 96 -10.44 1.05 -2.58
CA ILE A 96 -9.91 2.41 -2.63
C ILE A 96 -9.29 2.80 -1.28
N GLU A 97 -9.94 2.46 -0.17
CA GLU A 97 -9.46 2.71 1.18
C GLU A 97 -8.18 1.92 1.48
N ALA A 98 -8.15 0.63 1.14
CA ALA A 98 -6.96 -0.21 1.29
C ALA A 98 -5.78 0.27 0.44
N ASN A 99 -6.02 0.64 -0.83
CA ASN A 99 -5.00 1.25 -1.69
C ASN A 99 -4.48 2.57 -1.13
N SER A 100 -5.38 3.41 -0.60
CA SER A 100 -5.01 4.66 0.07
C SER A 100 -4.15 4.42 1.31
N PHE A 101 -4.52 3.43 2.11
CA PHE A 101 -3.78 3.03 3.30
C PHE A 101 -2.38 2.52 2.92
N ALA A 102 -2.29 1.61 1.95
CA ALA A 102 -1.03 1.07 1.45
C ALA A 102 -0.09 2.17 0.97
N ALA A 103 -0.60 3.11 0.18
CA ALA A 103 0.16 4.25 -0.30
C ALA A 103 0.64 5.14 0.85
N ALA A 104 -0.18 5.38 1.87
CA ALA A 104 0.21 6.18 3.02
C ALA A 104 1.22 5.48 3.93
N LEU A 105 1.12 4.16 4.10
CA LEU A 105 2.06 3.35 4.87
C LEU A 105 3.43 3.30 4.19
N LEU A 106 3.46 3.10 2.87
CA LEU A 106 4.70 3.00 2.09
C LEU A 106 5.33 4.36 1.80
N MET A 107 4.51 5.40 1.65
CA MET A 107 4.94 6.77 1.34
C MET A 107 4.33 7.77 2.34
N PRO A 108 4.81 7.80 3.61
CA PRO A 108 4.32 8.72 4.61
C PRO A 108 4.47 10.18 4.14
N GLU A 109 3.44 10.99 4.34
CA GLU A 109 3.38 12.36 3.81
C GLU A 109 4.57 13.22 4.25
N SER A 110 4.95 13.15 5.52
CA SER A 110 6.09 13.90 6.07
C SER A 110 7.40 13.53 5.39
N LEU A 111 7.61 12.23 5.12
CA LEU A 111 8.78 11.75 4.41
C LEU A 111 8.75 12.16 2.94
N VAL A 112 7.60 12.04 2.26
CA VAL A 112 7.48 12.47 0.86
C VAL A 112 7.83 13.95 0.72
N LYS A 113 7.27 14.80 1.59
CA LYS A 113 7.55 16.24 1.60
C LYS A 113 9.03 16.55 1.87
N LEU A 114 9.63 15.87 2.85
CA LEU A 114 11.05 16.02 3.18
C LEU A 114 11.96 15.63 2.01
N GLU A 115 11.62 14.54 1.32
CA GLU A 115 12.40 14.08 0.19
C GLU A 115 12.25 15.00 -1.02
N MET A 116 11.04 15.49 -1.28
CA MET A 116 10.81 16.49 -2.31
C MET A 116 11.58 17.79 -2.06
N SER A 117 11.62 18.31 -0.83
CA SER A 117 12.38 19.54 -0.53
C SER A 117 13.89 19.37 -0.71
N SER A 118 14.37 18.13 -0.75
CA SER A 118 15.79 17.82 -0.92
C SER A 118 16.18 17.55 -2.39
N LEU A 119 15.21 17.53 -3.30
CA LEU A 119 15.48 17.33 -4.73
C LEU A 119 15.94 18.62 -5.39
N ASN A 120 16.92 18.50 -6.29
CA ASN A 120 17.23 19.58 -7.20
C ASN A 120 16.22 19.56 -8.36
N PHE A 121 15.34 20.57 -8.40
CA PHE A 121 14.26 20.68 -9.38
C PHE A 121 14.73 20.98 -10.81
N ASP A 122 16.01 21.33 -11.01
CA ASP A 122 16.60 21.58 -12.34
C ASP A 122 16.54 20.36 -13.29
N TRP A 123 16.23 19.16 -12.76
CA TRP A 123 16.29 17.89 -13.48
C TRP A 123 14.94 17.48 -14.11
N GLY A 124 13.88 18.28 -13.90
CA GLY A 124 12.55 18.06 -14.44
C GLY A 124 11.69 17.05 -13.66
N GLU A 125 10.37 17.16 -13.82
CA GLU A 125 9.38 16.39 -13.04
C GLU A 125 9.52 14.87 -13.18
N GLU A 126 9.80 14.39 -14.39
CA GLU A 126 9.92 12.95 -14.66
C GLU A 126 11.13 12.34 -13.95
N HIS A 127 12.22 13.10 -13.81
CA HIS A 127 13.39 12.65 -13.07
C HIS A 127 13.09 12.63 -11.56
N ALA A 128 12.51 13.71 -11.03
CA ALA A 128 12.08 13.79 -9.64
C ALA A 128 11.14 12.64 -9.26
N LEU A 129 10.17 12.32 -10.11
CA LEU A 129 9.23 11.20 -9.91
C LEU A 129 9.96 9.86 -9.81
N ARG A 130 10.92 9.60 -10.71
CA ARG A 130 11.71 8.35 -10.70
C ARG A 130 12.57 8.25 -9.45
N VAL A 131 13.27 9.33 -9.07
CA VAL A 131 14.10 9.38 -7.87
C VAL A 131 13.28 9.10 -6.62
N LEU A 132 12.09 9.70 -6.49
CA LEU A 132 11.19 9.44 -5.37
C LEU A 132 10.69 7.99 -5.39
N ALA A 133 10.23 7.49 -6.53
CA ALA A 133 9.74 6.11 -6.66
C ALA A 133 10.80 5.10 -6.23
N ASP A 134 12.05 5.30 -6.67
CA ASP A 134 13.20 4.47 -6.26
C ASP A 134 13.47 4.61 -4.77
N LYS A 135 13.46 5.83 -4.22
CA LYS A 135 13.73 6.05 -2.80
C LYS A 135 12.70 5.37 -1.88
N PHE A 136 11.43 5.45 -2.25
CA PHE A 136 10.33 4.80 -1.52
C PHE A 136 10.13 3.34 -1.91
N GLN A 137 10.88 2.83 -2.90
CA GLN A 137 10.81 1.46 -3.41
C GLN A 137 9.37 1.07 -3.84
N VAL A 138 8.74 1.95 -4.62
CA VAL A 138 7.40 1.80 -5.20
C VAL A 138 7.45 1.98 -6.71
N SER A 139 6.36 1.68 -7.43
CA SER A 139 6.29 2.04 -8.86
C SER A 139 6.16 3.55 -9.06
N THR A 140 6.62 4.04 -10.22
CA THR A 140 6.43 5.45 -10.62
C THR A 140 4.95 5.83 -10.67
N GLN A 141 4.08 4.90 -11.07
CA GLN A 141 2.63 5.08 -11.04
C GLN A 141 2.11 5.29 -9.61
N ALA A 142 2.51 4.45 -8.65
CA ALA A 142 2.09 4.58 -7.26
C ALA A 142 2.59 5.90 -6.64
N MET A 143 3.83 6.28 -6.94
CA MET A 143 4.38 7.58 -6.52
C MET A 143 3.59 8.74 -7.12
N SER A 144 3.30 8.73 -8.43
CA SER A 144 2.53 9.78 -9.09
C SER A 144 1.15 9.96 -8.47
N LEU A 145 0.43 8.86 -8.23
CA LEU A 145 -0.87 8.89 -7.54
C LEU A 145 -0.77 9.44 -6.11
N ARG A 146 0.31 9.11 -5.40
CA ARG A 146 0.55 9.63 -4.04
C ARG A 146 0.79 11.14 -4.06
N LEU A 147 1.62 11.62 -4.98
CA LEU A 147 1.88 13.06 -5.15
C LEU A 147 0.60 13.81 -5.54
N ALA A 148 -0.20 13.27 -6.45
CA ALA A 148 -1.51 13.81 -6.81
C ALA A 148 -2.40 13.97 -5.58
N LYS A 149 -2.51 12.89 -4.78
CA LYS A 149 -3.36 12.86 -3.58
C LYS A 149 -2.90 13.82 -2.48
N LEU A 150 -1.61 14.11 -2.41
CA LEU A 150 -1.03 15.10 -1.49
C LEU A 150 -1.07 16.53 -2.03
N GLY A 151 -1.55 16.74 -3.26
CA GLY A 151 -1.56 18.06 -3.91
C GLY A 151 -0.17 18.56 -4.34
N LEU A 152 0.80 17.66 -4.52
CA LEU A 152 2.20 17.97 -4.76
C LEU A 152 2.63 17.88 -6.24
N LEU A 153 1.71 17.52 -7.15
CA LEU A 153 1.99 17.47 -8.59
C LEU A 153 2.04 18.84 -9.26
N HIS A 154 1.50 19.90 -8.65
CA HIS A 154 1.54 21.27 -9.19
C HIS A 154 2.65 22.14 -8.59
N SER A 155 3.37 21.64 -7.58
CA SER A 155 4.42 22.40 -6.87
C SER A 155 5.78 22.36 -7.57
N PHE A 156 5.88 21.80 -8.78
CA PHE A 156 7.11 21.81 -9.57
C PHE A 156 7.31 23.10 -10.36
N ASP A 157 6.29 23.95 -10.46
CA ASP A 157 6.27 25.20 -11.25
C ASP A 157 6.37 26.49 -10.41
N ASP A 158 6.66 26.42 -9.11
CA ASP A 158 6.60 27.60 -8.22
C ASP A 158 8.01 28.07 -7.77
N PRO A 159 8.73 28.88 -8.58
CA PRO A 159 10.06 29.41 -8.22
C PRO A 159 10.03 30.50 -7.14
N VAL A 160 8.89 30.74 -6.48
CA VAL A 160 8.72 31.86 -5.54
C VAL A 160 8.09 31.38 -4.21
N ARG A 161 8.90 30.75 -3.36
CA ARG A 161 8.54 30.60 -1.93
C ARG A 161 9.63 31.01 -0.94
N ASP A 162 10.65 31.74 -1.40
CA ASP A 162 11.58 32.48 -0.54
C ASP A 162 11.52 33.98 -0.90
N LEU A 163 10.45 34.67 -0.46
CA LEU A 163 10.39 36.12 -0.26
C LEU A 163 9.52 36.44 0.97
#